data_AF-A0A8I0LC51-F1
#
_entry.id   AF-A0A8I0LC51-F1
#
_cell.length_a   1.000
_cell.length_b   1.000
_cell.length_c   1.000
_cell.angle_alpha   90.00
_cell.angle_beta   90.00
_cell.angle_gamma   90.00
#
_symmetry.space_group_name_H-M   'P 1'
#
loop_
_entity.id
_entity.type
_entity.pdbx_description
1 polymer ?
#
loop_
_entity_poly.entity_id
_entity_poly.type
_entity_poly.pdbx_seq_one_letter_code
_entity_poly.pdbx_strand_id
1 'polypeptide(L)' 'SSLKTTNDVMMRIEKRMMDIPQVLHVQRVAGYGLLAGQGNSFGMLILKLKPWDERKGKENDVQAVIGQVYGRTADIK' A
#
# COMPACT_ATOMS: atom_id res chain seq x y z
N SER A 1 15.77 1.07 13.63
CA SER A 1 15.22 0.17 12.60
C SER A 1 16.06 0.29 11.34
N SER A 2 16.57 -0.80 10.78
CA SER A 2 17.43 -0.76 9.60
C SER A 2 16.60 -0.74 8.32
N LEU A 3 17.13 -0.11 7.25
CA LEU A 3 16.56 -0.13 5.89
C LEU A 3 16.11 -1.53 5.44
N LYS A 4 16.85 -2.57 5.85
CA LYS A 4 16.52 -3.97 5.57
C LYS A 4 15.20 -4.42 6.20
N THR A 5 14.94 -4.03 7.45
CA THR A 5 13.68 -4.32 8.15
C THR A 5 12.53 -3.54 7.51
N THR A 6 12.75 -2.26 7.18
CA THR A 6 11.76 -1.45 6.46
C THR A 6 11.41 -2.09 5.12
N ASN A 7 12.41 -2.56 4.36
CA ASN A 7 12.17 -3.16 3.05
C ASN A 7 11.43 -4.51 3.13
N ASP A 8 11.70 -5.34 4.16
CA ASP A 8 10.96 -6.59 4.39
C ASP A 8 9.48 -6.32 4.71
N VAL A 9 9.20 -5.35 5.60
CA VAL A 9 7.84 -4.93 5.94
C VAL A 9 7.12 -4.37 4.69
N MET A 10 7.79 -3.51 3.93
CA MET A 10 7.23 -2.93 2.70
C MET A 10 6.90 -4.01 1.66
N MET A 11 7.73 -5.05 1.52
CA MET A 11 7.46 -6.18 0.61
C MET A 11 6.25 -7.02 1.08
N ARG A 12 6.08 -7.21 2.40
CA ARG A 12 4.90 -7.89 2.94
C ARG A 12 3.63 -7.10 2.67
N ILE A 13 3.67 -5.78 2.87
CA ILE A 13 2.54 -4.89 2.55
C ILE A 13 2.25 -4.97 1.06
N GLU A 14 3.26 -4.81 0.19
CA GLU A 14 3.11 -4.87 -1.26
C GLU A 14 2.41 -6.15 -1.73
N LYS A 15 2.85 -7.33 -1.26
CA LYS A 15 2.20 -8.60 -1.59
C LYS A 15 0.73 -8.63 -1.17
N ARG A 16 0.40 -8.12 0.03
CA ARG A 16 -0.98 -8.05 0.52
C ARG A 16 -1.84 -7.07 -0.28
N MET A 17 -1.23 -6.00 -0.79
CA MET A 17 -1.91 -5.00 -1.61
C MET A 17 -2.15 -5.51 -3.04
N MET A 18 -1.25 -6.30 -3.61
CA MET A 18 -1.44 -6.93 -4.92
C MET A 18 -2.57 -7.96 -4.94
N ASP A 19 -2.95 -8.51 -3.79
CA ASP A 19 -4.08 -9.43 -3.63
C ASP A 19 -5.45 -8.72 -3.72
N ILE A 20 -5.47 -7.38 -3.62
CA ILE A 20 -6.71 -6.59 -3.72
C ILE A 20 -7.09 -6.49 -5.21
N PRO A 21 -8.25 -7.03 -5.66
CA PRO A 21 -8.60 -7.12 -7.07
C PRO A 21 -8.80 -5.74 -7.75
N GLN A 22 -9.02 -4.69 -6.96
CA GLN A 22 -9.13 -3.30 -7.39
C GLN A 22 -7.76 -2.64 -7.65
N VAL A 23 -6.67 -3.20 -7.10
CA VAL A 23 -5.31 -2.70 -7.29
C VAL A 23 -4.79 -3.17 -8.65
N LEU A 24 -4.33 -2.22 -9.45
CA LEU A 24 -3.71 -2.47 -10.74
C LEU A 24 -2.19 -2.58 -10.60
N HIS A 25 -1.59 -1.73 -9.76
CA HIS A 25 -0.14 -1.71 -9.56
C HIS A 25 0.21 -1.16 -8.18
N VAL A 26 1.28 -1.68 -7.58
CA VAL A 26 1.82 -1.22 -6.30
C VAL A 26 3.24 -0.74 -6.52
N GLN A 27 3.54 0.51 -6.15
CA GLN A 27 4.91 1.02 -6.16
C GLN A 27 5.38 1.25 -4.73
N ARG A 28 6.47 0.60 -4.34
CA ARG A 28 7.13 0.81 -3.05
C ARG A 28 8.30 1.78 -3.19
N VAL A 29 8.38 2.74 -2.28
CA VAL A 29 9.52 3.65 -2.13
C VAL A 29 10.04 3.48 -0.71
N ALA A 30 11.24 2.94 -0.57
CA ALA A 30 11.91 2.77 0.73
C ALA A 30 12.95 3.88 0.92
N GLY A 31 12.97 4.53 2.09
CA GLY A 31 13.94 5.56 2.44
C GLY A 31 13.52 7.00 2.09
N TYR A 32 12.34 7.20 1.51
CA TYR A 32 11.80 8.52 1.19
C TYR A 32 10.29 8.56 1.46
N GLY A 33 9.88 9.39 2.42
CA GLY A 33 8.47 9.68 2.67
C GLY A 33 8.13 11.03 2.06
N LEU A 34 7.26 11.06 1.05
CA LEU A 34 6.86 12.32 0.38
C LEU A 34 6.30 13.36 1.37
N LEU A 35 5.70 12.91 2.48
CA LEU A 35 5.15 13.76 3.54
C LEU A 35 6.06 13.90 4.78
N ALA A 36 7.04 13.00 4.95
CA ALA A 36 7.84 12.89 6.17
C ALA A 36 9.33 13.25 5.98
N GLY A 37 9.75 13.53 4.74
CA GLY A 37 11.14 13.80 4.38
C GLY A 37 11.97 12.54 4.16
N GLN A 38 13.28 12.71 4.09
CA GLN A 38 14.24 11.62 3.92
C GLN A 38 14.53 10.97 5.27
N GLY A 39 14.31 9.66 5.38
CA GLY A 39 14.66 8.93 6.59
C GLY A 39 14.61 7.42 6.36
N ASN A 40 15.65 6.73 6.85
CA ASN A 40 15.86 5.30 6.64
C ASN A 40 14.79 4.39 7.28
N SER A 41 13.95 4.98 8.13
CA SER A 41 12.83 4.32 8.80
C SER A 41 11.48 4.56 8.12
N PHE A 42 11.43 5.34 7.04
CA PHE A 42 10.19 5.63 6.31
C PHE A 42 10.08 4.81 5.03
N GLY A 43 8.88 4.32 4.77
CA GLY A 43 8.49 3.68 3.53
C GLY A 43 7.15 4.24 3.07
N MET A 44 7.02 4.46 1.76
CA MET A 44 5.79 4.92 1.12
C MET A 44 5.36 3.90 0.08
N LEU A 45 4.07 3.53 0.10
CA LEU A 45 3.46 2.73 -0.96
C LEU A 45 2.48 3.59 -1.75
N ILE A 46 2.61 3.56 -3.07
CA ILE A 46 1.67 4.19 -4.00
C ILE A 46 0.86 3.08 -4.65
N LEU A 47 -0.44 3.08 -4.38
CA LEU A 47 -1.40 2.11 -4.92
C LEU A 47 -2.08 2.72 -6.15
N LYS A 48 -1.78 2.18 -7.33
CA LYS A 48 -2.53 2.51 -8.55
C LYS A 48 -3.70 1.55 -8.65
N LEU A 49 -4.91 2.09 -8.62
CA LEU A 49 -6.14 1.32 -8.72
C LEU A 49 -6.59 1.24 -10.19
N LYS A 50 -7.40 0.23 -10.53
CA LYS A 50 -8.01 0.05 -11.87
C LYS A 50 -8.83 1.28 -12.28
N PRO A 51 -9.08 1.58 -13.56
CA PRO A 51 -9.97 2.69 -13.92
C PRO A 51 -11.36 2.53 -13.28
N TRP A 52 -12.02 3.66 -13.00
CA TRP A 52 -13.34 3.67 -12.36
C TRP A 52 -14.40 2.91 -13.16
N ASP A 53 -14.26 2.87 -14.48
CA ASP A 53 -15.17 2.14 -15.38
C ASP A 53 -15.19 0.62 -15.12
N GLU A 54 -14.05 0.05 -14.73
CA GLU A 54 -13.91 -1.36 -14.35
C GLU A 54 -14.32 -1.65 -12.89
N ARG A 55 -14.41 -0.60 -12.07
CA ARG A 55 -14.76 -0.67 -10.64
C ARG A 55 -16.25 -0.43 -10.43
N LYS A 56 -17.08 -1.39 -10.87
CA LYS A 56 -18.54 -1.34 -10.70
C LYS A 56 -18.96 -1.90 -9.33
N GLY A 57 -19.78 -1.15 -8.58
CA GLY A 57 -20.30 -1.57 -7.27
C GLY A 57 -19.65 -0.85 -6.09
N LYS A 58 -20.41 -0.64 -5.01
CA LYS A 58 -19.97 0.12 -3.81
C LYS A 58 -18.76 -0.52 -3.09
N GLU A 59 -18.59 -1.83 -3.24
CA GLU A 59 -17.44 -2.58 -2.73
C GLU A 59 -16.11 -2.26 -3.44
N ASN A 60 -16.18 -1.62 -4.61
CA ASN A 60 -15.01 -1.20 -5.41
C ASN A 60 -14.70 0.29 -5.26
N ASP A 61 -15.44 1.00 -4.39
CA ASP A 61 -15.19 2.39 -4.08
C ASP A 61 -13.85 2.57 -3.34
N VAL A 62 -13.28 3.77 -3.45
CA VAL A 62 -12.00 4.10 -2.80
C VAL A 62 -12.09 3.89 -1.28
N GLN A 63 -13.23 4.17 -0.64
CA GLN A 63 -13.39 3.95 0.79
C GLN A 63 -13.32 2.46 1.17
N ALA A 64 -13.90 1.59 0.34
CA ALA A 64 -13.85 0.14 0.56
C ALA A 64 -12.43 -0.40 0.40
N VAL A 65 -11.68 0.09 -0.60
CA VAL A 65 -10.27 -0.26 -0.80
C VAL A 65 -9.42 0.24 0.38
N ILE A 66 -9.64 1.46 0.86
CA ILE A 66 -8.94 1.99 2.04
C ILE A 66 -9.20 1.10 3.27
N GLY A 67 -10.46 0.69 3.49
CA GLY A 67 -10.81 -0.23 4.58
C GLY A 67 -10.08 -1.58 4.47
N GLN A 68 -10.01 -2.15 3.26
CA GLN A 68 -9.24 -3.38 3.01
C GLN A 68 -7.74 -3.20 3.26
N VAL A 69 -7.18 -2.05 2.86
CA VAL A 69 -5.77 -1.71 3.09
C VAL A 69 -5.50 -1.68 4.59
N TYR A 70 -6.27 -0.91 5.36
CA TYR A 70 -6.10 -0.82 6.82
C TYR A 70 -6.31 -2.17 7.51
N GLY A 71 -7.32 -2.95 7.11
CA GLY A 71 -7.55 -4.29 7.67
C GLY A 71 -6.38 -5.25 7.41
N ARG A 72 -5.77 -5.18 6.23
CA ARG A 72 -4.63 -6.02 5.82
C ARG A 72 -3.28 -5.53 6.33
N THR A 73 -3.18 -4.31 6.86
CA THR A 73 -1.96 -3.76 7.46
C THR A 73 -2.04 -3.63 8.99
N ALA A 74 -3.22 -3.83 9.59
CA ALA A 74 -3.43 -3.69 11.03
C ALA A 74 -2.59 -4.65 11.90
N ASP A 75 -2.17 -5.80 11.37
CA ASP A 75 -1.31 -6.76 12.08
C ASP A 75 0.20 -6.43 12.00
N ILE A 76 0.58 -5.41 11.23
CA ILE A 76 1.97 -4.99 11.07
C ILE A 76 2.32 -4.00 12.19
N LYS A 77 3.15 -4.44 13.15
CA LYS A 77 3.70 -3.64 14.26
C LYS A 77 5.11 -3.13 13.97
#